data_AF-A0A8J4X2S1-F1
#
_entry.id   AF-A0A8J4X2S1-F1
#
_cell.length_a   1.000
_cell.length_b   1.000
_cell.length_c   1.000
_cell.angle_alpha   90.00
_cell.angle_beta   90.00
_cell.angle_gamma   90.00
#
_symmetry.space_group_name_H-M   'P 1'
#
loop_
_entity.id
_entity.type
_entity.pdbx_description
1 polymer ?
#
loop_
_entity_poly.entity_id
_entity_poly.type
_entity_poly.pdbx_seq_one_letter_code
_entity_poly.pdbx_strand_id
1 'polypeptide(L)'
;LFGKPFDGGKRTMDHGNQQQQQPQTQFMAGPFQAYMGPQGPFPGPHPTLLRLDELQREAMPLGQQVWSFSGLQSDREYKRLERELTRLQLEVDQVDTEGRMELQQARKRAAGEMEGLLRYLEGNATHPSRVAIEELSQEAQRLLLAGVVAPFRQGQAQDAAENGEDLVEAVQDVAMRLAQIKTGGSVPLRKARYRALTRVCAVQDVLEGRVRTHTLALPLSEETHEAVQRINHVMVQVSGARCQLVALLMGLSGRDSCAHLARVLTELLVELDALDVSSNSAVRNYRKQVVEEINGLLKHLDLEGEGDDTH
;
A
#
# COMPACT_ATOMS: atom_id res chain seq x y z
N LEU A 1 19.35 -23.17 -20.05
CA LEU A 1 19.13 -24.05 -18.87
C LEU A 1 18.20 -23.28 -17.94
N PHE A 2 16.90 -23.52 -17.76
CA PHE A 2 15.95 -24.55 -18.15
C PHE A 2 14.63 -23.82 -18.44
N GLY A 3 13.96 -24.17 -19.52
CA GLY A 3 12.54 -23.86 -19.72
C GLY A 3 11.86 -25.13 -20.21
N LYS A 4 10.81 -25.58 -19.50
CA LYS A 4 9.64 -26.31 -20.03
C LYS A 4 8.50 -26.24 -18.99
N PRO A 5 7.26 -25.96 -19.40
CA PRO A 5 6.08 -26.07 -18.54
C PRO A 5 5.53 -27.51 -18.52
N PHE A 6 4.83 -27.83 -17.43
CA PHE A 6 4.24 -29.12 -17.09
C PHE A 6 2.94 -29.32 -17.86
N ASP A 7 2.83 -30.39 -18.65
CA ASP A 7 1.62 -30.77 -19.40
C ASP A 7 0.85 -31.87 -18.66
N GLY A 8 -0.45 -31.65 -18.51
CA GLY A 8 -1.37 -32.44 -17.70
C GLY A 8 -1.81 -33.71 -18.41
N GLY A 9 -1.24 -34.85 -18.00
CA GLY A 9 -1.65 -36.17 -18.46
C GLY A 9 -3.09 -36.51 -18.06
N LYS A 10 -4.00 -36.43 -19.02
CA LYS A 10 -5.33 -37.06 -18.99
C LYS A 10 -5.16 -38.59 -19.04
N ARG A 11 -5.62 -39.29 -18.00
CA ARG A 11 -5.81 -40.76 -18.03
C ARG A 11 -7.21 -41.05 -18.55
N THR A 12 -7.29 -41.59 -19.76
CA THR A 12 -8.47 -42.27 -20.30
C THR A 12 -8.45 -43.72 -19.81
N MET A 13 -9.46 -44.15 -19.06
CA MET A 13 -9.74 -45.57 -18.85
C MET A 13 -10.81 -46.02 -19.83
N ASP A 14 -10.46 -47.02 -20.62
CA ASP A 14 -11.27 -47.74 -21.58
C ASP A 14 -11.83 -48.99 -20.87
N HIS A 15 -13.16 -49.16 -20.87
CA HIS A 15 -13.80 -50.41 -20.51
C HIS A 15 -15.03 -50.64 -21.41
N GLY A 16 -14.83 -51.48 -22.43
CA GLY A 16 -15.39 -52.84 -22.42
C GLY A 16 -16.92 -52.96 -22.40
N ASN A 17 -17.47 -53.16 -23.60
CA ASN A 17 -18.86 -53.49 -23.89
C ASN A 17 -19.20 -54.94 -23.45
N GLN A 18 -20.27 -55.15 -22.67
CA GLN A 18 -20.94 -56.46 -22.59
C GLN A 18 -22.41 -56.31 -22.14
N GLN A 19 -23.31 -56.63 -23.07
CA GLN A 19 -24.74 -56.84 -22.86
C GLN A 19 -24.98 -58.10 -22.02
N GLN A 20 -25.88 -58.03 -21.03
CA GLN A 20 -26.69 -59.19 -20.64
C GLN A 20 -28.00 -58.81 -19.94
N GLN A 21 -29.08 -59.18 -20.64
CA GLN A 21 -30.44 -59.59 -20.27
C GLN A 21 -31.00 -59.34 -18.85
N GLN A 22 -32.20 -58.75 -18.85
CA GLN A 22 -33.21 -58.79 -17.78
C GLN A 22 -33.64 -60.23 -17.46
N PRO A 23 -34.13 -60.44 -16.23
CA PRO A 23 -35.48 -61.00 -16.12
C PRO A 23 -36.41 -60.10 -15.27
N GLN A 24 -37.63 -59.93 -15.78
CA GLN A 24 -38.78 -59.48 -15.00
C GLN A 24 -39.04 -60.47 -13.86
N THR A 25 -39.34 -59.95 -12.67
CA THR A 25 -40.20 -60.65 -11.71
C THR A 25 -41.06 -59.63 -10.98
N GLN A 26 -42.35 -59.89 -11.04
CA GLN A 26 -43.47 -59.10 -10.55
C GLN A 26 -43.98 -59.74 -9.24
N PHE A 27 -44.73 -58.97 -8.44
CA PHE A 27 -45.47 -59.33 -7.21
C PHE A 27 -44.65 -59.35 -5.90
N MET A 28 -45.10 -58.85 -4.75
CA MET A 28 -46.45 -58.53 -4.25
C MET A 28 -46.45 -57.25 -3.39
N ALA A 29 -47.57 -56.53 -3.43
CA ALA A 29 -47.95 -55.55 -2.41
C ALA A 29 -48.33 -56.25 -1.11
N GLY A 30 -47.77 -55.78 0.02
CA GLY A 30 -48.17 -56.15 1.38
C GLY A 30 -48.06 -54.92 2.28
N PRO A 31 -48.99 -54.72 3.25
CA PRO A 31 -49.24 -53.43 3.85
C PRO A 31 -48.33 -53.19 5.06
N PHE A 32 -47.23 -52.47 4.86
CA PHE A 32 -46.58 -51.77 5.96
C PHE A 32 -46.90 -50.28 5.83
N GLN A 33 -47.92 -49.85 6.58
CA GLN A 33 -48.15 -48.45 6.90
C GLN A 33 -46.94 -47.94 7.70
N ALA A 34 -45.95 -47.40 7.00
CA ALA A 34 -44.98 -46.52 7.61
C ALA A 34 -45.72 -45.24 8.00
N TYR A 35 -45.79 -44.98 9.31
CA TYR A 35 -46.29 -43.75 9.92
C TYR A 35 -45.56 -42.55 9.28
N MET A 36 -46.17 -41.92 8.27
CA MET A 36 -45.79 -40.58 7.85
C MET A 36 -46.43 -39.61 8.83
N GLY A 37 -45.63 -39.06 9.73
CA GLY A 37 -45.98 -37.84 10.45
C GLY A 37 -46.31 -36.71 9.47
N PRO A 38 -47.03 -35.67 9.90
CA PRO A 38 -47.51 -34.64 9.00
C PRO A 38 -46.32 -33.89 8.38
N GLN A 39 -46.09 -34.15 7.10
CA GLN A 39 -45.28 -33.32 6.22
C GLN A 39 -45.99 -31.96 6.09
N GLY A 40 -45.50 -30.97 6.84
CA GLY A 40 -45.87 -29.57 6.64
C GLY A 40 -45.41 -29.06 5.26
N PRO A 41 -46.07 -28.03 4.69
CA PRO A 41 -45.84 -27.62 3.32
C PRO A 41 -44.52 -26.82 3.19
N PHE A 42 -43.64 -27.28 2.29
CA PHE A 42 -42.35 -26.70 1.87
C PHE A 42 -41.23 -26.64 2.93
N PRO A 43 -40.10 -27.37 2.77
CA PRO A 43 -38.91 -27.06 3.54
C PRO A 43 -38.25 -25.83 2.92
N GLY A 44 -38.68 -24.64 3.32
CA GLY A 44 -37.88 -23.43 3.16
C GLY A 44 -36.54 -23.58 3.91
N PRO A 45 -35.49 -22.84 3.52
CA PRO A 45 -34.22 -22.87 4.27
C PRO A 45 -34.46 -22.56 5.75
N HIS A 46 -33.83 -23.33 6.64
CA HIS A 46 -33.97 -23.14 8.09
C HIS A 46 -33.57 -21.70 8.49
N PRO A 47 -34.32 -21.00 9.37
CA PRO A 47 -34.00 -19.62 9.76
C PRO A 47 -32.55 -19.44 10.25
N THR A 48 -32.05 -20.39 11.03
CA THR A 48 -30.63 -20.47 11.43
C THR A 48 -29.65 -20.47 10.26
N LEU A 49 -29.95 -21.23 9.19
CA LEU A 49 -29.09 -21.29 8.02
C LEU A 49 -29.12 -19.97 7.25
N LEU A 50 -30.29 -19.33 7.14
CA LEU A 50 -30.42 -18.01 6.54
C LEU A 50 -29.60 -16.97 7.33
N ARG A 51 -29.69 -16.99 8.66
CA ARG A 51 -28.93 -16.05 9.50
C ARG A 51 -27.42 -16.25 9.37
N LEU A 52 -26.96 -17.50 9.31
CA LEU A 52 -25.54 -17.79 9.09
C LEU A 52 -25.06 -17.34 7.70
N ASP A 53 -25.89 -17.54 6.66
CA ASP A 53 -25.59 -17.07 5.30
C ASP A 53 -25.53 -15.53 5.23
N GLU A 54 -26.42 -14.82 5.90
CA GLU A 54 -26.38 -13.36 6.04
C GLU A 54 -25.05 -12.89 6.65
N LEU A 55 -24.66 -13.48 7.80
CA LEU A 55 -23.42 -13.14 8.49
C LEU A 55 -22.17 -13.43 7.63
N GLN A 56 -22.19 -14.51 6.85
CA GLN A 56 -21.10 -14.81 5.91
C GLN A 56 -21.06 -13.82 4.74
N ARG A 57 -22.22 -13.37 4.24
CA ARG A 57 -22.26 -12.29 3.22
C ARG A 57 -21.72 -10.97 3.76
N GLU A 58 -22.01 -10.63 5.01
CA GLU A 58 -21.44 -9.45 5.67
C GLU A 58 -19.92 -9.55 5.82
N ALA A 59 -19.37 -10.76 6.03
CA ALA A 59 -17.93 -10.99 6.13
C ALA A 59 -17.19 -10.88 4.78
N MET A 60 -17.85 -11.13 3.65
CA MET A 60 -17.23 -11.14 2.32
C MET A 60 -16.47 -9.84 1.96
N PRO A 61 -17.05 -8.63 2.09
CA PRO A 61 -16.31 -7.38 1.82
C PRO A 61 -15.18 -7.12 2.83
N LEU A 62 -15.30 -7.61 4.06
CA LEU A 62 -14.23 -7.53 5.05
C LEU A 62 -13.07 -8.45 4.68
N GLY A 63 -13.35 -9.65 4.18
CA GLY A 63 -12.34 -10.58 3.68
C GLY A 63 -11.48 -9.96 2.58
N GLN A 64 -12.09 -9.25 1.64
CA GLN A 64 -11.36 -8.53 0.58
C GLN A 64 -10.43 -7.45 1.14
N GLN A 65 -10.91 -6.66 2.11
CA GLN A 65 -10.11 -5.63 2.79
C GLN A 65 -8.97 -6.26 3.60
N VAL A 66 -9.21 -7.39 4.28
CA VAL A 66 -8.19 -8.14 5.03
C VAL A 66 -7.08 -8.66 4.11
N TRP A 67 -7.45 -9.18 2.93
CA TRP A 67 -6.46 -9.67 1.95
C TRP A 67 -5.64 -8.56 1.31
N SER A 68 -6.18 -7.35 1.19
CA SER A 68 -5.48 -6.19 0.65
C SER A 68 -4.75 -5.35 1.72
N PHE A 69 -5.05 -5.58 3.00
CA PHE A 69 -4.47 -4.87 4.13
C PHE A 69 -2.97 -5.09 4.23
N SER A 70 -2.20 -3.98 4.25
CA SER A 70 -0.74 -3.99 4.35
C SER A 70 -0.20 -3.12 5.50
N GLY A 71 -1.05 -2.78 6.47
CA GLY A 71 -0.72 -1.89 7.59
C GLY A 71 -0.15 -2.63 8.81
N LEU A 72 -0.09 -1.93 9.94
CA LEU A 72 0.30 -2.44 11.27
C LEU A 72 -0.90 -2.54 12.21
N GLN A 73 -0.70 -3.20 13.35
CA GLN A 73 -1.73 -3.28 14.41
C GLN A 73 -2.08 -1.91 15.02
N SER A 74 -1.16 -0.94 14.94
CA SER A 74 -1.40 0.44 15.39
C SER A 74 -2.43 1.16 14.53
N ASP A 75 -2.60 0.73 13.28
CA ASP A 75 -3.34 1.47 12.26
C ASP A 75 -4.84 1.45 12.56
N ARG A 76 -5.49 2.58 12.28
CA ARG A 76 -6.94 2.72 12.49
C ARG A 76 -7.73 1.68 11.70
N GLU A 77 -7.27 1.37 10.49
CA GLU A 77 -7.93 0.40 9.61
C GLU A 77 -7.81 -1.03 10.14
N TYR A 78 -6.65 -1.42 10.68
CA TYR A 78 -6.51 -2.71 11.38
C TYR A 78 -7.53 -2.84 12.50
N LYS A 79 -7.58 -1.84 13.38
CA LYS A 79 -8.51 -1.81 14.54
C LYS A 79 -9.98 -1.78 14.10
N ARG A 80 -10.29 -1.25 12.92
CA ARG A 80 -11.64 -1.29 12.36
C ARG A 80 -11.96 -2.72 11.89
N LEU A 81 -11.13 -3.30 11.04
CA LEU A 81 -11.31 -4.65 10.51
C LEU A 81 -11.39 -5.70 11.61
N GLU A 82 -10.48 -5.63 12.59
CA GLU A 82 -10.48 -6.51 13.76
C GLU A 82 -11.80 -6.41 14.52
N ARG A 83 -12.25 -5.21 14.87
CA ARG A 83 -13.53 -5.01 15.60
C ARG A 83 -14.73 -5.51 14.81
N GLU A 84 -14.79 -5.25 13.50
CA GLU A 84 -15.90 -5.69 12.64
C GLU A 84 -15.94 -7.22 12.53
N LEU A 85 -14.79 -7.88 12.35
CA LEU A 85 -14.71 -9.34 12.30
C LEU A 85 -15.00 -9.99 13.65
N THR A 86 -14.48 -9.46 14.76
CA THR A 86 -14.78 -9.96 16.11
C THR A 86 -16.26 -9.81 16.43
N ARG A 87 -16.90 -8.70 16.03
CA ARG A 87 -18.35 -8.54 16.17
C ARG A 87 -19.09 -9.65 15.43
N LEU A 88 -18.78 -9.87 14.16
CA LEU A 88 -19.44 -10.90 13.37
C LEU A 88 -19.21 -12.31 13.97
N GLN A 89 -18.01 -12.59 14.48
CA GLN A 89 -17.69 -13.86 15.13
C GLN A 89 -18.58 -14.09 16.35
N LEU A 90 -18.75 -13.08 17.19
CA LEU A 90 -19.65 -13.14 18.35
C LEU A 90 -21.11 -13.35 17.93
N GLU A 91 -21.55 -12.71 16.83
CA GLU A 91 -22.91 -12.91 16.30
C GLU A 91 -23.10 -14.35 15.81
N VAL A 92 -22.11 -14.95 15.14
CA VAL A 92 -22.14 -16.37 14.72
C VAL A 92 -22.22 -17.30 15.92
N ASP A 93 -21.43 -17.05 16.97
CA ASP A 93 -21.39 -17.90 18.17
C ASP A 93 -22.72 -17.88 18.95
N GLN A 94 -23.47 -16.77 18.89
CA GLN A 94 -24.78 -16.63 19.51
C GLN A 94 -25.91 -17.33 18.76
N VAL A 95 -25.68 -17.78 17.52
CA VAL A 95 -26.71 -18.48 16.75
C VAL A 95 -27.05 -19.83 17.39
N ASP A 96 -28.32 -20.00 17.76
CA ASP A 96 -28.84 -21.27 18.26
C ASP A 96 -29.00 -22.29 17.12
N THR A 97 -28.54 -23.51 17.41
CA THR A 97 -28.50 -24.64 16.49
C THR A 97 -29.50 -25.73 16.87
N GLU A 98 -30.25 -25.56 17.96
CA GLU A 98 -31.28 -26.51 18.43
C GLU A 98 -30.72 -27.94 18.66
N GLY A 99 -29.41 -28.08 18.83
CA GLY A 99 -28.75 -29.39 18.90
C GLY A 99 -28.68 -30.15 17.56
N ARG A 100 -29.13 -29.56 16.44
CA ARG A 100 -29.08 -30.19 15.12
C ARG A 100 -27.67 -30.16 14.56
N MET A 101 -27.16 -31.34 14.21
CA MET A 101 -25.79 -31.51 13.68
C MET A 101 -25.50 -30.65 12.44
N GLU A 102 -26.46 -30.55 11.51
CA GLU A 102 -26.31 -29.74 10.29
C GLU A 102 -26.10 -28.25 10.60
N LEU A 103 -26.88 -27.72 11.55
CA LEU A 103 -26.80 -26.32 11.98
C LEU A 103 -25.50 -26.04 12.74
N GLN A 104 -25.07 -26.99 13.59
CA GLN A 104 -23.78 -26.91 14.28
C GLN A 104 -22.59 -26.88 13.31
N GLN A 105 -22.64 -27.70 12.25
CA GLN A 105 -21.62 -27.70 11.21
C GLN A 105 -21.62 -26.40 10.41
N ALA A 106 -22.79 -25.85 10.08
CA ALA A 106 -22.88 -24.54 9.42
C ALA A 106 -22.30 -23.42 10.29
N ARG A 107 -22.68 -23.36 11.57
CA ARG A 107 -22.13 -22.37 12.53
C ARG A 107 -20.62 -22.50 12.67
N LYS A 108 -20.12 -23.74 12.81
CA LYS A 108 -18.68 -24.00 12.91
C LYS A 108 -17.91 -23.54 11.67
N ARG A 109 -18.48 -23.70 10.47
CA ARG A 109 -17.88 -23.22 9.23
C ARG A 109 -17.82 -21.68 9.19
N ALA A 110 -18.92 -21.01 9.52
CA ALA A 110 -18.98 -19.54 9.57
C ALA A 110 -18.00 -18.97 10.62
N ALA A 111 -17.95 -19.56 11.82
CA ALA A 111 -17.02 -19.13 12.86
C ALA A 111 -15.56 -19.34 12.45
N GLY A 112 -15.25 -20.49 11.83
CA GLY A 112 -13.91 -20.78 11.32
C GLY A 112 -13.45 -19.85 10.19
N GLU A 113 -14.38 -19.34 9.38
CA GLU A 113 -14.11 -18.34 8.35
C GLU A 113 -13.68 -17.00 8.98
N MET A 114 -14.44 -16.49 9.95
CA MET A 114 -14.14 -15.23 10.64
C MET A 114 -12.84 -15.31 11.44
N GLU A 115 -12.64 -16.42 12.16
CA GLU A 115 -11.39 -16.67 12.88
C GLU A 115 -10.20 -16.79 11.92
N GLY A 116 -10.41 -17.40 10.75
CA GLY A 116 -9.41 -17.47 9.69
C GLY A 116 -8.99 -16.09 9.17
N LEU A 117 -9.95 -15.19 8.96
CA LEU A 117 -9.69 -13.80 8.54
C LEU A 117 -8.95 -13.01 9.63
N LEU A 118 -9.36 -13.12 10.89
CA LEU A 118 -8.68 -12.48 12.02
C LEU A 118 -7.22 -12.96 12.15
N ARG A 119 -6.99 -14.28 12.10
CA ARG A 119 -5.64 -14.86 12.13
C ARG A 119 -4.78 -14.39 10.96
N TYR A 120 -5.36 -14.27 9.77
CA TYR A 120 -4.64 -13.75 8.60
C TYR A 120 -4.29 -12.26 8.75
N LEU A 121 -5.24 -11.44 9.22
CA LEU A 121 -5.04 -10.01 9.47
C LEU A 121 -3.92 -9.77 10.49
N GLU A 122 -3.97 -10.46 11.63
CA GLU A 122 -2.92 -10.40 12.67
C GLU A 122 -1.58 -10.92 12.15
N GLY A 123 -1.58 -12.07 11.48
CA GLY A 123 -0.37 -12.68 10.92
C GLY A 123 0.34 -11.77 9.92
N ASN A 124 -0.41 -10.99 9.13
CA ASN A 124 0.18 -9.98 8.23
C ASN A 124 0.75 -8.79 8.98
N ALA A 125 -0.01 -8.25 9.94
CA ALA A 125 0.37 -7.03 10.68
C ALA A 125 1.58 -7.25 11.60
N THR A 126 1.76 -8.47 12.11
CA THR A 126 2.84 -8.87 13.02
C THR A 126 3.98 -9.62 12.33
N HIS A 127 3.89 -9.84 11.02
CA HIS A 127 4.88 -10.59 10.27
C HIS A 127 6.29 -9.98 10.44
N PRO A 128 7.36 -10.78 10.66
CA PRO A 128 8.73 -10.25 10.83
C PRO A 128 9.18 -9.33 9.70
N SER A 129 8.91 -9.70 8.44
CA SER A 129 9.17 -8.82 7.29
C SER A 129 8.37 -7.52 7.31
N ARG A 130 7.13 -7.50 7.83
CA ARG A 130 6.33 -6.27 7.95
C ARG A 130 6.93 -5.34 8.99
N VAL A 131 7.36 -5.90 10.12
CA VAL A 131 8.07 -5.16 11.18
C VAL A 131 9.39 -4.60 10.65
N ALA A 132 10.19 -5.40 9.95
CA ALA A 132 11.44 -4.94 9.35
C ALA A 132 11.25 -3.81 8.32
N ILE A 133 10.19 -3.87 7.49
CA ILE A 133 9.83 -2.77 6.57
C ILE A 133 9.53 -1.49 7.35
N GLU A 134 8.82 -1.59 8.47
CA GLU A 134 8.51 -0.44 9.31
C GLU A 134 9.76 0.15 9.95
N GLU A 135 10.61 -0.69 10.54
CA GLU A 135 11.83 -0.26 11.22
C GLU A 135 12.76 0.52 10.27
N LEU A 136 12.91 0.03 9.04
CA LEU A 136 13.69 0.71 8.00
C LEU A 136 13.02 2.00 7.52
N SER A 137 11.68 2.02 7.43
CA SER A 137 10.95 3.25 7.09
C SER A 137 11.14 4.32 8.18
N GLN A 138 11.11 3.92 9.46
CA GLN A 138 11.38 4.81 10.59
C GLN A 138 12.85 5.22 10.67
N GLU A 139 13.78 4.36 10.26
CA GLU A 139 15.19 4.71 10.13
C GLU A 139 15.40 5.82 9.11
N ALA A 140 14.82 5.69 7.90
CA ALA A 140 14.83 6.75 6.90
C ALA A 140 14.22 8.06 7.45
N GLN A 141 13.07 7.97 8.11
CA GLN A 141 12.45 9.15 8.74
C GLN A 141 13.38 9.84 9.74
N ARG A 142 14.09 9.08 10.59
CA ARG A 142 15.04 9.65 11.57
C ARG A 142 16.22 10.33 10.88
N LEU A 143 16.80 9.68 9.88
CA LEU A 143 17.90 10.25 9.08
C LEU A 143 17.49 11.56 8.43
N LEU A 144 16.33 11.60 7.80
CA LEU A 144 15.84 12.77 7.07
C LEU A 144 15.33 13.88 7.99
N LEU A 145 14.75 13.51 9.14
CA LEU A 145 14.42 14.46 10.18
C LEU A 145 15.67 15.19 10.68
N ALA A 146 16.73 14.44 10.98
CA ALA A 146 17.97 15.01 11.50
C ALA A 146 18.79 15.76 10.43
N GLY A 147 18.90 15.23 9.21
CA GLY A 147 19.77 15.75 8.17
C GLY A 147 19.14 16.82 7.27
N VAL A 148 17.81 16.90 7.18
CA VAL A 148 17.11 17.82 6.26
C VAL A 148 16.09 18.67 7.00
N VAL A 149 15.12 18.03 7.65
CA VAL A 149 13.92 18.73 8.12
C VAL A 149 14.20 19.59 9.35
N ALA A 150 14.93 19.08 10.35
CA ALA A 150 15.27 19.84 11.55
C ALA A 150 16.23 21.01 11.28
N PRO A 151 17.33 20.85 10.52
CA PRO A 151 18.20 21.97 10.14
C PRO A 151 17.44 23.07 9.38
N PHE A 152 16.54 22.67 8.47
CA PHE A 152 15.70 23.62 7.75
C PHE A 152 14.78 24.41 8.69
N ARG A 153 14.10 23.75 9.64
CA ARG A 153 13.24 24.41 10.63
C ARG A 153 14.00 25.36 11.56
N GLN A 154 15.29 25.12 11.76
CA GLN A 154 16.17 25.95 12.59
C GLN A 154 16.87 27.06 11.80
N GLY A 155 16.65 27.16 10.49
CA GLY A 155 17.29 28.15 9.62
C GLY A 155 18.77 27.84 9.31
N GLN A 156 19.24 26.63 9.58
CA GLN A 156 20.63 26.19 9.39
C GLN A 156 20.85 25.43 8.06
N ALA A 157 20.00 25.67 7.06
CA ALA A 157 19.98 24.89 5.82
C ALA A 157 21.25 25.07 4.96
N GLN A 158 22.01 26.16 5.16
CA GLN A 158 23.16 26.56 4.35
C GLN A 158 24.49 25.85 4.71
N ASP A 159 24.66 25.36 5.93
CA ASP A 159 25.90 24.68 6.38
C ASP A 159 25.88 23.15 6.14
N ALA A 160 24.77 22.61 5.63
CA ALA A 160 24.52 21.18 5.51
C ALA A 160 25.12 20.52 4.24
N ALA A 161 25.95 21.23 3.47
CA ALA A 161 26.49 20.74 2.19
C ALA A 161 27.52 19.60 2.37
N GLU A 162 28.34 19.63 3.43
CA GLU A 162 29.32 18.57 3.70
C GLU A 162 28.68 17.28 4.23
N ASN A 163 27.50 17.36 4.86
CA ASN A 163 26.76 16.19 5.34
C ASN A 163 25.79 15.61 4.28
N GLY A 164 25.71 16.23 3.10
CA GLY A 164 24.74 15.88 2.07
C GLY A 164 25.02 14.53 1.40
N GLU A 165 26.29 14.26 1.08
CA GLU A 165 26.71 13.01 0.43
C GLU A 165 26.55 11.82 1.37
N ASP A 166 27.04 11.94 2.62
CA ASP A 166 26.86 10.92 3.67
C ASP A 166 25.39 10.59 3.92
N LEU A 167 24.50 11.60 3.90
CA LEU A 167 23.07 11.39 4.05
C LEU A 167 22.47 10.64 2.84
N VAL A 168 22.88 10.98 1.62
CA VAL A 168 22.43 10.27 0.41
C VAL A 168 22.86 8.81 0.47
N GLU A 169 24.10 8.52 0.85
CA GLU A 169 24.60 7.16 1.04
C GLU A 169 23.83 6.40 2.12
N ALA A 170 23.55 7.04 3.27
CA ALA A 170 22.77 6.43 4.35
C ALA A 170 21.33 6.09 3.91
N VAL A 171 20.67 7.00 3.17
CA VAL A 171 19.33 6.76 2.63
C VAL A 171 19.35 5.65 1.57
N GLN A 172 20.39 5.61 0.73
CA GLN A 172 20.59 4.55 -0.26
C GLN A 172 20.79 3.18 0.39
N ASP A 173 21.54 3.10 1.51
CA ASP A 173 21.68 1.86 2.28
C ASP A 173 20.33 1.34 2.81
N VAL A 174 19.49 2.25 3.33
CA VAL A 174 18.12 1.89 3.76
C VAL A 174 17.30 1.35 2.58
N ALA A 175 17.37 1.97 1.41
CA ALA A 175 16.69 1.50 0.21
C ALA A 175 17.16 0.09 -0.21
N MET A 176 18.47 -0.16 -0.16
CA MET A 176 19.05 -1.46 -0.47
C MET A 176 18.61 -2.54 0.51
N ARG A 177 18.58 -2.23 1.82
CA ARG A 177 18.06 -3.15 2.85
C ARG A 177 16.56 -3.43 2.67
N LEU A 178 15.75 -2.40 2.37
CA LEU A 178 14.33 -2.56 2.05
C LEU A 178 14.11 -3.51 0.86
N ALA A 179 14.89 -3.36 -0.21
CA ALA A 179 14.77 -4.18 -1.42
C ALA A 179 15.05 -5.67 -1.16
N GLN A 180 15.93 -5.98 -0.20
CA GLN A 180 16.33 -7.34 0.14
C GLN A 180 15.33 -8.08 1.04
N ILE A 181 14.35 -7.38 1.64
CA ILE A 181 13.37 -8.00 2.53
C ILE A 181 12.54 -9.03 1.75
N LYS A 182 12.57 -10.28 2.22
CA LYS A 182 11.80 -11.38 1.62
C LYS A 182 10.32 -11.22 1.96
N THR A 183 9.48 -11.21 0.93
CA THR A 183 8.02 -11.13 1.06
C THR A 183 7.31 -12.48 0.95
N GLY A 184 8.04 -13.55 0.60
CA GLY A 184 7.52 -14.93 0.61
C GLY A 184 6.29 -15.15 -0.28
N GLY A 185 6.08 -14.32 -1.31
CA GLY A 185 4.88 -14.37 -2.15
C GLY A 185 3.65 -13.65 -1.57
N SER A 186 3.72 -13.17 -0.32
CA SER A 186 2.64 -12.38 0.30
C SER A 186 2.45 -11.04 -0.42
N VAL A 187 1.23 -10.84 -0.94
CA VAL A 187 0.82 -9.60 -1.62
C VAL A 187 0.84 -8.41 -0.65
N PRO A 188 0.27 -8.49 0.57
CA PRO A 188 0.41 -7.45 1.59
C PRO A 188 1.84 -6.99 1.85
N LEU A 189 2.76 -7.95 2.04
CA LEU A 189 4.17 -7.63 2.31
C LEU A 189 4.84 -6.98 1.10
N ARG A 190 4.51 -7.42 -0.11
CA ARG A 190 4.99 -6.79 -1.34
C ARG A 190 4.50 -5.35 -1.47
N LYS A 191 3.22 -5.11 -1.18
CA LYS A 191 2.61 -3.77 -1.20
C LYS A 191 3.27 -2.86 -0.18
N ALA A 192 3.45 -3.33 1.06
CA ALA A 192 4.14 -2.57 2.11
C ALA A 192 5.59 -2.22 1.72
N ARG A 193 6.36 -3.21 1.26
CA ARG A 193 7.76 -3.01 0.84
C ARG A 193 7.86 -2.04 -0.35
N TYR A 194 6.97 -2.19 -1.33
CA TYR A 194 6.92 -1.32 -2.50
C TYR A 194 6.62 0.13 -2.09
N ARG A 195 5.59 0.36 -1.27
CA ARG A 195 5.25 1.71 -0.77
C ARG A 195 6.41 2.37 -0.01
N ALA A 196 7.12 1.60 0.83
CA ALA A 196 8.30 2.10 1.55
C ALA A 196 9.44 2.45 0.58
N LEU A 197 9.77 1.55 -0.35
CA LEU A 197 10.80 1.78 -1.38
C LEU A 197 10.48 3.00 -2.25
N THR A 198 9.24 3.12 -2.74
CA THR A 198 8.84 4.26 -3.58
C THR A 198 9.10 5.58 -2.87
N ARG A 199 8.73 5.69 -1.59
CA ARG A 199 8.97 6.90 -0.81
C ARG A 199 10.45 7.17 -0.56
N VAL A 200 11.23 6.15 -0.17
CA VAL A 200 12.67 6.30 0.10
C VAL A 200 13.43 6.66 -1.18
N CYS A 201 13.14 6.00 -2.31
CA CYS A 201 13.77 6.31 -3.60
C CYS A 201 13.37 7.69 -4.11
N ALA A 202 12.11 8.12 -3.94
CA ALA A 202 11.71 9.48 -4.27
C ALA A 202 12.51 10.52 -3.46
N VAL A 203 12.72 10.27 -2.17
CA VAL A 203 13.58 11.16 -1.37
C VAL A 203 15.03 11.12 -1.84
N GLN A 204 15.57 9.94 -2.15
CA GLN A 204 16.93 9.83 -2.69
C GLN A 204 17.10 10.68 -3.95
N ASP A 205 16.19 10.57 -4.92
CA ASP A 205 16.20 11.38 -6.15
C ASP A 205 16.17 12.89 -5.83
N VAL A 206 15.34 13.31 -4.87
CA VAL A 206 15.23 14.70 -4.42
C VAL A 206 16.54 15.20 -3.77
N LEU A 207 17.22 14.35 -3.00
CA LEU A 207 18.50 14.68 -2.38
C LEU A 207 19.65 14.71 -3.40
N GLU A 208 19.70 13.79 -4.36
CA GLU A 208 20.70 13.79 -5.44
C GLU A 208 20.59 15.05 -6.31
N GLY A 209 19.36 15.53 -6.55
CA GLY A 209 19.11 16.81 -7.21
C GLY A 209 19.80 17.99 -6.51
N ARG A 210 19.86 17.96 -5.16
CA ARG A 210 20.56 18.97 -4.35
C ARG A 210 22.07 18.95 -4.59
N VAL A 211 22.68 17.77 -4.65
CA VAL A 211 24.14 17.62 -4.82
C VAL A 211 24.61 18.17 -6.17
N ARG A 212 23.84 17.93 -7.26
CA ARG A 212 24.17 18.43 -8.61
C ARG A 212 24.18 19.96 -8.69
N THR A 213 23.35 20.64 -7.89
CA THR A 213 23.32 22.11 -7.84
C THR A 213 24.56 22.68 -7.13
N HIS A 214 25.14 21.96 -6.18
CA HIS A 214 26.37 22.36 -5.47
C HIS A 214 27.67 22.08 -6.23
N THR A 215 27.68 21.18 -7.21
CA THR A 215 28.86 20.92 -8.07
C THR A 215 29.15 22.07 -9.05
N LEU A 216 28.22 23.02 -9.22
CA LEU A 216 28.34 24.17 -10.11
C LEU A 216 28.60 25.45 -9.30
N ALA A 217 29.26 26.45 -9.90
CA ALA A 217 29.52 27.76 -9.28
C ALA A 217 28.25 28.64 -9.21
N LEU A 218 27.21 28.10 -8.57
CA LEU A 218 25.93 28.75 -8.30
C LEU A 218 25.75 28.93 -6.80
N PRO A 219 25.04 29.98 -6.34
CA PRO A 219 24.38 31.02 -7.13
C PRO A 219 25.37 31.95 -7.87
N LEU A 220 24.92 32.56 -8.97
CA LEU A 220 25.69 33.59 -9.67
C LEU A 220 25.71 34.90 -8.85
N SER A 221 26.75 35.73 -9.04
CA SER A 221 26.83 37.06 -8.42
C SER A 221 25.67 37.96 -8.88
N GLU A 222 25.06 38.69 -7.96
CA GLU A 222 23.97 39.64 -8.26
C GLU A 222 24.39 40.75 -9.23
N GLU A 223 25.69 41.05 -9.30
CA GLU A 223 26.26 42.03 -10.23
C GLU A 223 26.29 41.54 -11.69
N THR A 224 26.00 40.26 -11.94
CA THR A 224 26.09 39.64 -13.27
C THR A 224 24.96 40.10 -14.20
N HIS A 225 23.74 40.28 -13.68
CA HIS A 225 22.54 40.65 -14.44
C HIS A 225 21.37 40.96 -13.49
N GLU A 226 20.47 41.88 -13.84
CA GLU A 226 19.30 42.25 -13.01
C GLU A 226 18.42 41.05 -12.63
N ALA A 227 18.22 40.11 -13.55
CA ALA A 227 17.47 38.89 -13.32
C ALA A 227 18.11 37.93 -12.29
N VAL A 228 19.42 38.01 -12.03
CA VAL A 228 20.11 37.07 -11.15
C VAL A 228 19.64 37.19 -9.70
N GLN A 229 19.37 38.40 -9.22
CA GLN A 229 18.83 38.59 -7.87
C GLN A 229 17.48 37.87 -7.70
N ARG A 230 16.61 37.93 -8.72
CA ARG A 230 15.32 37.21 -8.72
C ARG A 230 15.53 35.69 -8.80
N ILE A 231 16.43 35.20 -9.65
CA ILE A 231 16.73 33.77 -9.75
C ILE A 231 17.31 33.24 -8.42
N ASN A 232 18.21 33.97 -7.77
CA ASN A 232 18.77 33.63 -6.46
C ASN A 232 17.66 33.57 -5.40
N HIS A 233 16.73 34.51 -5.40
CA HIS A 233 15.58 34.49 -4.49
C HIS A 233 14.70 33.25 -4.69
N VAL A 234 14.37 32.93 -5.95
CA VAL A 234 13.61 31.72 -6.28
C VAL A 234 14.37 30.47 -5.83
N MET A 235 15.69 30.39 -6.02
CA MET A 235 16.50 29.25 -5.58
C MET A 235 16.45 29.00 -4.07
N VAL A 236 16.38 30.05 -3.25
CA VAL A 236 16.19 29.92 -1.80
C VAL A 236 14.82 29.31 -1.50
N GLN A 237 13.77 29.76 -2.19
CA GLN A 237 12.43 29.21 -2.03
C GLN A 237 12.32 27.76 -2.51
N VAL A 238 12.96 27.41 -3.64
CA VAL A 238 13.07 26.02 -4.13
C VAL A 238 13.78 25.13 -3.11
N SER A 239 14.84 25.63 -2.47
CA SER A 239 15.53 24.87 -1.42
C SER A 239 14.65 24.60 -0.21
N GLY A 240 13.77 25.55 0.16
CA GLY A 240 12.77 25.33 1.20
C GLY A 240 11.66 24.36 0.77
N ALA A 241 11.17 24.48 -0.45
CA ALA A 241 10.19 23.58 -1.04
C ALA A 241 10.72 22.13 -1.10
N ARG A 242 12.01 21.94 -1.39
CA ARG A 242 12.69 20.64 -1.34
C ARG A 242 12.60 20.00 0.05
N CYS A 243 12.88 20.77 1.10
CA CYS A 243 12.79 20.28 2.48
C CYS A 243 11.36 19.92 2.87
N GLN A 244 10.38 20.72 2.42
CA GLN A 244 8.96 20.44 2.61
C GLN A 244 8.53 19.16 1.89
N LEU A 245 9.00 18.95 0.66
CA LEU A 245 8.73 17.72 -0.10
C LEU A 245 9.29 16.47 0.61
N VAL A 246 10.53 16.53 1.10
CA VAL A 246 11.12 15.44 1.89
C VAL A 246 10.27 15.16 3.15
N ALA A 247 9.82 16.21 3.84
CA ALA A 247 8.95 16.05 5.00
C ALA A 247 7.60 15.42 4.65
N LEU A 248 7.00 15.78 3.50
CA LEU A 248 5.75 15.20 3.00
C LEU A 248 5.93 13.71 2.70
N LEU A 249 6.89 13.36 1.85
CA LEU A 249 7.15 11.97 1.44
C LEU A 249 7.41 11.05 2.64
N MET A 250 7.98 11.58 3.72
CA MET A 250 8.30 10.83 4.94
C MET A 250 7.22 10.90 6.04
N GLY A 251 6.11 11.61 5.83
CA GLY A 251 5.09 11.80 6.85
C GLY A 251 5.55 12.61 8.07
N LEU A 252 6.54 13.48 7.89
CA LEU A 252 7.10 14.38 8.91
C LEU A 252 6.47 15.79 8.88
N SER A 253 5.57 16.02 7.92
CA SER A 253 4.84 17.28 7.74
C SER A 253 3.64 17.37 8.67
N GLY A 254 3.42 18.56 9.25
CA GLY A 254 2.31 18.81 10.16
C GLY A 254 1.06 19.41 9.50
N ARG A 255 1.25 20.40 8.60
CA ARG A 255 0.15 21.14 7.96
C ARG A 255 0.31 21.33 6.45
N ASP A 256 1.48 21.02 5.91
CA ASP A 256 1.75 21.19 4.50
C ASP A 256 1.05 20.08 3.71
N SER A 257 0.58 20.40 2.51
CA SER A 257 -0.06 19.44 1.62
C SER A 257 0.62 19.43 0.25
N CYS A 258 0.53 18.31 -0.47
CA CYS A 258 1.08 18.20 -1.82
C CYS A 258 0.48 19.25 -2.76
N ALA A 259 -0.82 19.53 -2.64
CA ALA A 259 -1.50 20.56 -3.43
C ALA A 259 -0.96 21.97 -3.14
N HIS A 260 -0.68 22.29 -1.88
CA HIS A 260 -0.07 23.58 -1.53
C HIS A 260 1.33 23.70 -2.13
N LEU A 261 2.17 22.68 -1.96
CA LEU A 261 3.54 22.69 -2.45
C LEU A 261 3.60 22.74 -3.99
N ALA A 262 2.71 22.02 -4.67
CA ALA A 262 2.58 22.07 -6.12
C ALA A 262 2.20 23.50 -6.60
N ARG A 263 1.28 24.16 -5.89
CA ARG A 263 0.89 25.54 -6.19
C ARG A 263 2.07 26.49 -6.05
N VAL A 264 2.81 26.40 -4.94
CA VAL A 264 4.00 27.23 -4.69
C VAL A 264 5.04 27.02 -5.79
N LEU A 265 5.41 25.77 -6.09
CA LEU A 265 6.38 25.45 -7.14
C LEU A 265 5.93 25.96 -8.52
N THR A 266 4.64 25.87 -8.84
CA THR A 266 4.08 26.40 -10.09
C THR A 266 4.16 27.94 -10.14
N GLU A 267 3.90 28.63 -9.03
CA GLU A 267 4.06 30.08 -8.94
C GLU A 267 5.52 30.50 -9.20
N LEU A 268 6.50 29.75 -8.68
CA LEU A 268 7.92 29.98 -8.93
C LEU A 268 8.31 29.82 -10.40
N LEU A 269 7.72 28.84 -11.11
CA LEU A 269 7.94 28.68 -12.56
C LEU A 269 7.46 29.93 -13.33
N VAL A 270 6.28 30.43 -13.00
CA VAL A 270 5.73 31.65 -13.62
C VAL A 270 6.63 32.86 -13.35
N GLU A 271 7.15 32.98 -12.13
CA GLU A 271 8.11 34.04 -11.80
C GLU A 271 9.39 33.96 -12.63
N LEU A 272 9.93 32.75 -12.85
CA LEU A 272 11.12 32.57 -13.68
C LEU A 272 10.86 32.84 -15.17
N ASP A 273 9.70 32.43 -15.67
CA ASP A 273 9.31 32.63 -17.07
C ASP A 273 9.13 34.12 -17.43
N ALA A 274 8.75 34.94 -16.45
CA ALA A 274 8.61 36.39 -16.63
C ALA A 274 9.95 37.14 -16.73
N LEU A 275 11.08 36.50 -16.41
CA LEU A 275 12.40 37.13 -16.44
C LEU A 275 12.96 37.24 -17.86
N ASP A 276 13.36 38.44 -18.26
CA ASP A 276 14.17 38.62 -19.46
C ASP A 276 15.64 38.24 -19.19
N VAL A 277 16.10 37.21 -19.88
CA VAL A 277 17.45 36.66 -19.80
C VAL A 277 18.06 36.50 -21.20
N SER A 278 17.42 37.06 -22.23
CA SER A 278 17.79 36.89 -23.64
C SER A 278 19.20 37.41 -23.96
N SER A 279 19.68 38.38 -23.21
CA SER A 279 20.98 39.05 -23.36
C SER A 279 22.18 38.23 -22.86
N ASN A 280 21.99 37.27 -21.93
CA ASN A 280 23.08 36.59 -21.25
C ASN A 280 22.89 35.07 -21.18
N SER A 281 23.75 34.32 -21.87
CA SER A 281 23.68 32.84 -21.94
C SER A 281 23.90 32.15 -20.59
N ALA A 282 24.77 32.68 -19.74
CA ALA A 282 25.00 32.12 -18.40
C ALA A 282 23.75 32.24 -17.53
N VAL A 283 23.07 33.39 -17.58
CA VAL A 283 21.83 33.64 -16.82
C VAL A 283 20.68 32.79 -17.36
N ARG A 284 20.58 32.58 -18.69
CA ARG A 284 19.60 31.63 -19.27
C ARG A 284 19.81 30.22 -18.77
N ASN A 285 21.05 29.74 -18.78
CA ASN A 285 21.38 28.40 -18.32
C ASN A 285 21.08 28.25 -16.83
N TYR A 286 21.39 29.27 -16.04
CA TYR A 286 21.07 29.27 -14.62
C TYR A 286 19.56 29.18 -14.39
N ARG A 287 18.76 30.06 -15.02
CA ARG A 287 17.28 29.99 -14.96
C ARG A 287 16.76 28.62 -15.39
N LYS A 288 17.27 28.07 -16.50
CA LYS A 288 16.88 26.75 -17.02
C LYS A 288 17.13 25.65 -15.99
N GLN A 289 18.27 25.69 -15.30
CA GLN A 289 18.59 24.72 -14.25
C GLN A 289 17.63 24.83 -13.06
N VAL A 290 17.27 26.04 -12.62
CA VAL A 290 16.27 26.23 -11.55
C VAL A 290 14.90 25.67 -11.97
N VAL A 291 14.50 25.90 -13.22
CA VAL A 291 13.27 25.33 -13.80
C VAL A 291 13.31 23.81 -13.84
N GLU A 292 14.42 23.21 -14.27
CA GLU A 292 14.61 21.75 -14.27
C GLU A 292 14.52 21.18 -12.84
N GLU A 293 15.05 21.90 -11.85
CA GLU A 293 14.96 21.50 -10.45
C GLU A 293 13.51 21.53 -9.93
N ILE A 294 12.78 22.62 -10.18
CA ILE A 294 11.36 22.75 -9.80
C ILE A 294 10.52 21.64 -10.43
N ASN A 295 10.72 21.36 -11.72
CA ASN A 295 10.02 20.27 -12.41
C ASN A 295 10.37 18.90 -11.82
N GLY A 296 11.62 18.71 -11.39
CA GLY A 296 12.04 17.52 -10.65
C GLY A 296 11.26 17.34 -9.35
N LEU A 297 11.08 18.40 -8.57
CA LEU A 297 10.30 18.35 -7.32
C LEU A 297 8.81 18.06 -7.58
N LEU A 298 8.22 18.71 -8.60
CA LEU A 298 6.81 18.50 -8.99
C LEU A 298 6.51 17.04 -9.32
N LYS A 299 7.43 16.35 -10.03
CA LYS A 299 7.27 14.93 -10.38
C LYS A 299 7.03 14.01 -9.18
N HIS A 300 7.59 14.33 -8.01
CA HIS A 300 7.44 13.49 -6.82
C HIS A 300 6.18 13.81 -6.00
N LEU A 301 5.54 14.95 -6.24
CA LEU A 301 4.26 15.29 -5.60
C LEU A 301 3.09 14.46 -6.12
N ASP A 302 3.19 13.96 -7.36
CA ASP A 302 2.19 13.08 -7.95
C ASP A 302 2.17 11.66 -7.33
N LEU A 303 3.24 11.27 -6.60
CA LEU A 303 3.38 9.94 -6.00
C LEU A 303 2.56 9.73 -4.72
N GLU A 304 2.19 10.80 -4.01
CA GLU A 304 1.41 10.71 -2.76
C GLU A 304 -0.10 10.49 -3.03
N GLY A 305 -0.60 10.85 -4.22
CA GLY A 305 -2.01 10.70 -4.59
C GLY A 305 -2.46 9.25 -4.81
N GLU A 306 -1.58 8.35 -5.23
CA GLU A 306 -1.93 6.95 -5.55
C GLU A 306 -1.87 6.00 -4.33
N GLY A 307 -1.35 6.48 -3.20
CA GLY A 307 -1.05 5.66 -2.02
C GLY A 307 -2.26 5.33 -1.13
N ASP A 308 -3.21 6.26 -1.01
CA ASP A 308 -4.35 6.16 -0.08
C ASP A 308 -5.65 5.71 -0.75
N ASP A 309 -5.82 5.91 -2.05
CA ASP A 309 -7.11 5.73 -2.75
C ASP A 309 -7.41 4.29 -3.22
N THR A 310 -6.74 3.27 -2.69
CA THR A 310 -7.19 1.87 -2.91
C THR A 310 -8.13 1.43 -1.79
N HIS A 311 -9.34 1.99 -1.81
CA HIS A 311 -10.52 1.48 -1.10
C HIS A 311 -11.22 0.39 -1.93
#